data_AF-A0A522FTP1-F1
#
_entry.id   AF-A0A522FTP1-F1
#
_cell.length_a   1.000
_cell.length_b   1.000
_cell.length_c   1.000
_cell.angle_alpha   90.00
_cell.angle_beta   90.00
_cell.angle_gamma   90.00
#
_symmetry.space_group_name_H-M   'P 1'
#
loop_
_entity.id
_entity.type
_entity.pdbx_description
1 polymer ?
#
loop_
_entity_poly.entity_id
_entity_poly.type
_entity_poly.pdbx_seq_one_letter_code
_entity_poly.pdbx_strand_id
1 'polypeptide(L)' 'MKYVGLTDDPARRKQEHGNPSDWWQRGFSREIEARAWEEISLKMPDTTGGTGGAGWRYGYTYTITNNTIE' A
#
# COMPACT_ATOMS: atom_id res chain seq x y z
N MET A 1 5.57 -6.48 10.64
CA MET A 1 5.79 -5.47 9.60
C MET A 1 4.56 -5.31 8.73
N LYS A 2 4.12 -4.08 8.49
CA LYS A 2 3.06 -3.74 7.54
C LYS A 2 3.66 -3.11 6.29
N TYR A 3 3.16 -3.48 5.12
CA TYR A 3 3.46 -2.80 3.88
C TYR A 3 2.45 -1.67 3.65
N VAL A 4 2.94 -0.54 3.15
CA VAL A 4 2.18 0.62 2.73
C VAL A 4 2.59 0.98 1.32
N GLY A 5 1.63 1.29 0.47
CA GLY A 5 1.93 1.82 -0.84
C GLY A 5 0.74 2.47 -1.50
N LEU A 6 1.03 3.14 -2.62
CA LEU A 6 0.05 3.73 -3.49
C LEU A 6 -0.02 2.99 -4.84
N THR A 7 -1.23 2.90 -5.40
CA THR A 7 -1.50 2.28 -6.71
C THR A 7 -2.72 2.93 -7.36
N ASP A 8 -2.81 2.87 -8.69
CA ASP A 8 -4.06 3.18 -9.42
C ASP A 8 -4.94 1.92 -9.54
N ASP A 9 -4.32 0.74 -9.47
CA ASP A 9 -4.97 -0.56 -9.62
C ASP A 9 -4.68 -1.46 -8.41
N PRO A 10 -5.53 -1.44 -7.37
CA PRO A 10 -5.32 -2.22 -6.16
C PRO A 10 -5.58 -3.71 -6.38
N ALA A 11 -6.43 -4.10 -7.33
CA ALA A 11 -6.72 -5.50 -7.62
C ALA A 11 -5.51 -6.21 -8.22
N ARG A 12 -4.85 -5.59 -9.21
CA ARG A 12 -3.60 -6.10 -9.78
C ARG A 12 -2.50 -6.12 -8.72
N ARG A 13 -2.37 -5.04 -7.94
CA ARG A 13 -1.30 -4.94 -6.94
C ARG A 13 -1.44 -5.96 -5.83
N LYS A 14 -2.68 -6.24 -5.39
CA LYS A 14 -2.97 -7.31 -4.44
C LYS A 14 -2.52 -8.68 -4.96
N GLN A 15 -2.74 -8.97 -6.24
CA GLN A 15 -2.30 -10.23 -6.86
C GLN A 15 -0.77 -10.31 -6.97
N GLU A 16 -0.10 -9.22 -7.36
CA GLU A 16 1.37 -9.15 -7.42
C GLU A 16 2.01 -9.47 -6.06
N HIS A 17 1.39 -9.03 -4.95
CA HIS A 17 1.86 -9.29 -3.58
C HIS A 17 1.43 -10.64 -2.99
N GLY A 18 0.90 -11.56 -3.79
CA GLY A 18 0.49 -12.90 -3.32
C GLY A 18 -0.87 -12.95 -2.66
N ASN A 19 -1.74 -11.98 -2.95
CA ASN A 19 -3.13 -11.90 -2.48
C ASN A 19 -3.26 -12.00 -0.94
N PRO A 20 -2.65 -11.05 -0.19
CA PRO A 20 -2.74 -11.05 1.26
C PRO A 20 -4.20 -10.99 1.73
N SER A 21 -4.52 -11.85 2.72
CA SER A 21 -5.86 -11.97 3.29
C SER A 21 -6.29 -10.72 4.05
N ASP A 22 -5.33 -9.98 4.63
CA ASP A 22 -5.50 -8.75 5.40
C ASP A 22 -5.32 -7.49 4.54
N TRP A 23 -5.62 -7.58 3.25
CA TRP A 23 -5.49 -6.44 2.34
C TRP A 23 -6.52 -5.37 2.66
N TRP A 24 -6.03 -4.18 3.01
CA TRP A 24 -6.82 -3.00 3.21
C TRP A 24 -6.49 -1.95 2.14
N GLN A 25 -7.50 -1.25 1.65
CA GLN A 25 -7.31 -0.18 0.66
C GLN A 25 -8.22 1.00 0.94
N ARG A 26 -7.75 2.19 0.54
CA ARG A 26 -8.45 3.47 0.65
C ARG A 26 -8.33 4.25 -0.65
N GLY A 27 -9.46 4.71 -1.18
CA GLY A 27 -9.48 5.62 -2.33
C GLY A 27 -9.18 7.06 -1.93
N PHE A 28 -8.46 7.77 -2.80
CA PHE A 28 -8.14 9.18 -2.70
C PHE A 28 -8.61 9.93 -3.93
N SER A 29 -9.17 11.11 -3.72
CA SER A 29 -9.61 11.99 -4.82
C SER A 29 -8.49 12.90 -5.33
N ARG A 30 -7.41 13.04 -4.56
CA ARG A 30 -6.27 13.93 -4.88
C ARG A 30 -4.95 13.22 -4.57
N GLU A 31 -3.99 13.38 -5.49
CA GLU A 31 -2.64 12.82 -5.33
C GLU A 31 -1.95 13.31 -4.06
N ILE A 32 -2.12 14.59 -3.72
CA ILE A 32 -1.51 15.18 -2.52
C ILE A 32 -2.00 14.52 -1.23
N GLU A 33 -3.28 14.13 -1.16
CA GLU A 33 -3.83 13.44 0.00
C GLU A 33 -3.30 12.01 0.10
N ALA A 34 -3.18 11.33 -1.05
CA ALA A 34 -2.63 9.98 -1.12
C ALA A 34 -1.15 9.97 -0.68
N ARG A 35 -0.34 10.90 -1.19
CA ARG A 35 1.07 11.06 -0.82
C ARG A 35 1.24 11.41 0.65
N ALA A 36 0.47 12.38 1.16
CA ALA A 36 0.50 12.72 2.58
C ALA A 36 0.14 11.51 3.47
N TRP A 37 -0.84 10.71 3.05
CA TRP A 37 -1.21 9.48 3.75
C TRP A 37 -0.09 8.42 3.70
N GLU A 38 0.55 8.22 2.55
CA GLU A 38 1.68 7.30 2.38
C GLU A 38 2.83 7.71 3.32
N GLU A 39 3.21 8.99 3.32
CA GLU A 39 4.26 9.51 4.21
C GLU A 39 3.93 9.37 5.70
N ILE A 40 2.69 9.66 6.10
CA ILE A 40 2.25 9.47 7.50
C ILE A 40 2.31 7.99 7.88
N SER A 41 1.91 7.10 6.97
CA SER A 41 1.87 5.67 7.24
C SER A 41 3.28 5.06 7.29
N LEU A 42 4.20 5.52 6.43
CA LEU A 42 5.62 5.16 6.47
C LEU A 42 6.34 5.65 7.73
N LYS A 43 5.85 6.72 8.36
CA LYS A 43 6.37 7.20 9.66
C LYS A 43 5.93 6.33 10.84
N MET A 44 4.98 5.40 10.67
CA MET A 44 4.56 4.52 11.75
C MET A 44 5.62 3.44 12.00
N PRO A 45 5.87 3.08 13.28
CA PRO A 45 6.77 1.99 13.61
C PRO A 45 6.25 0.68 13.00
N ASP A 46 7.17 -0.20 12.60
CA ASP A 46 6.87 -1.50 11.98
C ASP A 46 6.16 -1.41 10.62
N THR A 47 6.20 -0.25 9.96
CA THR A 47 5.65 -0.06 8.62
C THR A 47 6.78 0.16 7.61
N THR A 48 6.68 -0.52 6.46
CA THR A 48 7.58 -0.36 5.32
C THR A 48 6.74 -0.05 4.09
N GLY A 49 7.34 0.50 3.05
CA GLY A 49 6.62 0.70 1.80
C GLY A 49 7.56 0.96 0.65
N GLY A 50 7.06 0.65 -0.55
CA GLY A 50 7.75 0.92 -1.80
C GLY A 50 7.41 2.34 -2.23
N THR A 51 8.33 3.27 -2.01
CA THR A 51 8.29 4.58 -2.67
C THR A 51 8.41 4.39 -4.18
N GLY A 52 7.28 4.34 -4.90
CA GLY A 52 7.31 4.27 -6.36
C GLY A 52 6.26 3.41 -7.06
N GLY A 53 5.14 3.08 -6.41
CA GLY A 53 3.99 2.54 -7.14
C GLY A 53 3.54 3.51 -8.24
N ALA A 54 3.33 3.02 -9.45
CA ALA A 54 2.91 3.81 -10.62
C ALA A 54 1.42 4.24 -10.54
N GLY A 55 1.01 4.83 -9.43
CA GLY A 55 -0.35 5.32 -9.22
C GLY A 55 -0.60 5.78 -7.79
N TRP A 56 -1.61 6.65 -7.62
CA TRP A 56 -1.92 7.33 -6.36
C TRP A 56 -3.39 7.31 -5.97
N ARG A 57 -4.29 6.85 -6.86
CA ARG A 57 -5.73 6.87 -6.57
C ARG A 57 -6.13 6.01 -5.40
N TYR A 58 -5.37 4.95 -5.10
CA TYR A 58 -5.63 4.05 -4.00
C TYR A 58 -4.38 3.86 -3.16
N GLY A 59 -4.49 4.13 -1.86
CA GLY A 59 -3.52 3.65 -0.89
C GLY A 59 -3.92 2.29 -0.39
N TYR A 60 -2.96 1.41 -0.18
CA TYR A 60 -3.19 0.08 0.33
C TYR A 60 -2.21 -0.25 1.44
N THR A 61 -2.68 -1.06 2.37
CA THR A 61 -1.87 -1.61 3.45
C THR A 61 -2.15 -3.10 3.59
N TYR A 62 -1.13 -3.85 3.97
CA TYR A 62 -1.29 -5.26 4.34
C TYR A 62 -0.20 -5.68 5.31
N THR A 63 -0.48 -6.70 6.10
CA THR A 63 0.51 -7.30 6.99
C THR A 63 1.47 -8.18 6.18
N ILE A 64 2.76 -7.88 6.22
CA ILE A 64 3.81 -8.69 5.60
C ILE A 64 3.96 -9.96 6.46
N THR A 65 3.79 -11.10 5.82
CA THR A 65 3.89 -12.42 6.47
C THR A 65 4.79 -13.30 5.62
N ASN A 66 5.16 -14.48 6.12
CA ASN A 66 6.01 -15.42 5.35
C ASN A 66 5.41 -15.87 4.01
N ASN A 67 4.15 -15.54 3.73
CA ASN A 67 3.41 -15.91 2.53
C ASN A 67 3.20 -14.73 1.55
N THR A 68 3.70 -13.53 1.88
CA THR A 68 3.62 -12.37 0.98
C THR A 68 4.78 -12.37 0.00
N ILE A 69 4.48 -12.04 -1.26
CA ILE A 69 5.47 -11.98 -2.33
C ILE A 69 5.99 -10.53 -2.39
N GLU A 70 7.30 -10.36 -2.23
CA GLU A 70 8.02 -9.07 -2.31
C GLU A 70 8.23 -8.62 -3.76
#